data_AF-A0A8I3MWH2-F1
#
_entry.id   AF-A0A8I3MWH2-F1
#
_cell.length_a   1.000
_cell.length_b   1.000
_cell.length_c   1.000
_cell.angle_alpha   90.00
_cell.angle_beta   90.00
_cell.angle_gamma   90.00
#
_symmetry.space_group_name_H-M   'P 1'
#
loop_
_entity.id
_entity.type
_entity.pdbx_description
1 polymer ?
#
loop_
_entity_poly.entity_id
_entity_poly.type
_entity_poly.pdbx_seq_one_letter_code
_entity_poly.pdbx_strand_id
1 'polypeptide(L)'
;MAFNIFWACVIIGCIFASIAKASNISDVYPPLWKESPGQFSDYKIENGKYIINFWHYPERLGTYKILLNKTAKYFAKFSPENEQNILWGLPVHHGWQYHTGRLADPTQHTDCGHKSGDRLCISVDSWWADLNYYLSALPFLAAVDSGIMGISSDNVTFLPPSKDQMNFCYNVSSCHSSFPEAMKKWNEFYQHVKSHSSSFDELLEYLWAAHVSSLKVARKIFQNRLKYYSKQEADFERSWALFVDYLAPPNFPTTLIRTYEFQKELPTRMLVSGDRAPFISDFSGFQNTVLFALNLLHKVHKYTGTLSLTLWKTLMKSTVARKLFLEILEFILHSFN
;
A
#
# COMPACT_ATOMS: atom_id res chain seq x y z
N MET A 1 -45.14 -9.58 7.79
CA MET A 1 -44.09 -8.66 8.29
C MET A 1 -42.88 -8.82 7.40
N ALA A 2 -42.81 -8.04 6.33
CA ALA A 2 -41.71 -8.05 5.36
C ALA A 2 -40.67 -7.03 5.83
N PHE A 3 -39.51 -7.50 6.26
CA PHE A 3 -38.37 -6.64 6.58
C PHE A 3 -37.66 -6.25 5.28
N ASN A 4 -37.54 -4.94 5.09
CA ASN A 4 -36.96 -4.25 3.94
C ASN A 4 -35.58 -4.78 3.52
N ILE A 5 -35.51 -5.48 2.40
CA ILE A 5 -34.30 -5.75 1.61
C ILE A 5 -34.04 -4.55 0.67
N PHE A 6 -34.04 -3.33 1.22
CA PHE A 6 -33.95 -2.09 0.41
C PHE A 6 -32.65 -1.29 0.60
N TRP A 7 -31.61 -1.90 1.16
CA TRP A 7 -30.30 -1.23 1.35
C TRP A 7 -29.13 -1.92 0.64
N ALA A 8 -29.39 -2.93 -0.20
CA ALA A 8 -28.37 -3.66 -0.96
C ALA A 8 -28.31 -3.30 -2.46
N CYS A 9 -29.11 -2.33 -2.93
CA CYS A 9 -29.22 -1.99 -4.36
C CYS A 9 -29.00 -0.51 -4.66
N VAL A 10 -27.87 0.06 -4.24
CA VAL A 10 -27.40 1.35 -4.78
C VAL A 10 -26.28 1.06 -5.77
N ILE A 11 -26.65 1.23 -7.05
CA ILE A 11 -25.84 1.22 -8.29
C ILE A 11 -25.73 -0.15 -8.99
N ILE A 12 -26.75 -0.47 -9.80
CA ILE A 12 -26.64 -1.36 -10.97
C ILE A 12 -27.34 -0.68 -12.16
N GLY A 13 -26.62 -0.60 -13.29
CA GLY A 13 -27.10 -0.25 -14.65
C GLY A 13 -26.74 1.19 -15.08
N CYS A 14 -26.15 1.48 -16.24
CA CYS A 14 -25.99 0.72 -17.48
C CYS A 14 -25.00 1.43 -18.46
N ILE A 15 -24.33 0.60 -19.28
CA ILE A 15 -23.92 0.78 -20.70
C ILE A 15 -22.68 1.66 -21.07
N PHE A 16 -21.93 1.09 -22.01
CA PHE A 16 -20.58 1.34 -22.55
C PHE A 16 -20.21 2.78 -22.97
N ALA A 17 -18.95 3.16 -22.66
CA ALA A 17 -17.84 3.45 -23.60
C ALA A 17 -16.85 4.39 -22.90
N SER A 18 -15.84 3.86 -22.22
CA SER A 18 -14.81 4.68 -21.59
C SER A 18 -13.78 5.10 -22.66
N ILE A 19 -13.77 6.38 -22.99
CA ILE A 19 -12.65 7.02 -23.69
C ILE A 19 -11.49 7.01 -22.70
N ALA A 20 -10.47 6.19 -22.97
CA ALA A 20 -9.21 6.25 -22.26
C ALA A 20 -8.58 7.62 -22.52
N LYS A 21 -8.71 8.54 -21.56
CA LYS A 21 -7.94 9.79 -21.57
C LYS A 21 -6.47 9.36 -21.41
N ALA A 22 -5.65 9.65 -22.40
CA ALA A 22 -4.22 9.36 -22.35
C ALA A 22 -3.61 10.12 -21.16
N SER A 23 -3.33 9.42 -20.07
CA SER A 23 -2.43 9.90 -19.03
C SER A 23 -1.02 9.95 -19.61
N ASN A 24 -0.25 10.99 -19.30
CA ASN A 24 1.17 10.94 -19.61
C ASN A 24 1.78 9.80 -18.79
N ILE A 25 2.50 8.89 -19.44
CA ILE A 25 3.13 7.72 -18.82
C ILE A 25 4.07 8.13 -17.66
N SER A 26 4.61 9.36 -17.68
CA SER A 26 5.39 9.91 -16.57
C SER A 26 4.62 10.06 -15.28
N ASP A 27 3.32 10.31 -15.35
CA ASP A 27 2.49 10.67 -14.19
C ASP A 27 2.11 9.43 -13.37
N VAL A 28 2.26 8.24 -13.97
CA VAL A 28 1.87 6.95 -13.39
C VAL A 28 2.91 6.45 -12.38
N TYR A 29 4.17 6.83 -12.56
CA TYR A 29 5.25 6.44 -11.66
C TYR A 29 5.28 7.31 -10.40
N PRO A 30 5.76 6.77 -9.26
CA PRO A 30 5.94 7.55 -8.05
C PRO A 30 6.88 8.76 -8.28
N PRO A 31 6.71 9.85 -7.51
CA PRO A 31 7.66 10.96 -7.53
C PRO A 31 9.11 10.49 -7.36
N LEU A 32 10.04 11.11 -8.09
CA LEU A 32 11.48 10.79 -8.05
C LEU A 32 11.85 9.36 -8.51
N TRP A 33 10.96 8.67 -9.24
CA TRP A 33 11.20 7.29 -9.70
C TRP A 33 12.48 7.13 -10.54
N LYS A 34 12.79 8.10 -11.40
CA LYS A 34 13.98 8.03 -12.28
C LYS A 34 15.26 8.24 -11.49
N GLU A 35 15.21 9.15 -10.54
CA GLU A 35 16.29 9.60 -9.66
C GLU A 35 16.62 8.57 -8.58
N SER A 36 15.65 7.74 -8.18
CA SER A 36 15.84 6.67 -7.22
C SER A 36 16.75 5.54 -7.73
N PRO A 37 17.55 4.91 -6.83
CA PRO A 37 18.37 3.74 -7.13
C PRO A 37 17.62 2.66 -7.92
N GLY A 38 18.23 2.16 -8.99
CA GLY A 38 17.67 1.12 -9.86
C GLY A 38 18.27 -0.27 -9.67
N GLN A 39 19.41 -0.35 -8.97
CA GLN A 39 20.19 -1.57 -8.76
C GLN A 39 20.99 -1.50 -7.45
N PHE A 40 21.47 -2.64 -6.96
CA PHE A 40 22.18 -2.71 -5.66
C PHE A 40 23.47 -1.88 -5.62
N SER A 41 24.21 -1.79 -6.73
CA SER A 41 25.45 -1.01 -6.83
C SER A 41 25.26 0.50 -6.70
N ASP A 42 24.01 0.98 -6.77
CA ASP A 42 23.70 2.40 -6.55
C ASP A 42 23.67 2.75 -5.05
N TYR A 43 23.69 1.75 -4.15
CA TYR A 43 23.75 1.95 -2.70
C TYR A 43 25.18 1.88 -2.16
N LYS A 44 25.37 2.50 -1.00
CA LYS A 44 26.64 2.42 -0.26
C LYS A 44 26.94 0.99 0.15
N ILE A 45 28.21 0.59 0.05
CA ILE A 45 28.71 -0.69 0.53
C ILE A 45 29.59 -0.47 1.76
N GLU A 46 29.29 -1.18 2.85
CA GLU A 46 30.13 -1.21 4.05
C GLU A 46 30.32 -2.66 4.50
N ASN A 47 31.56 -3.07 4.76
CA ASN A 47 31.90 -4.44 5.19
C ASN A 47 31.30 -5.54 4.28
N GLY A 48 31.24 -5.28 2.97
CA GLY A 48 30.68 -6.20 1.98
C GLY A 48 29.14 -6.24 1.93
N LYS A 49 28.45 -5.36 2.65
CA LYS A 49 26.98 -5.27 2.68
C LYS A 49 26.48 -4.00 2.03
N TYR A 50 25.39 -4.09 1.27
CA TYR A 50 24.61 -2.94 0.82
C TYR A 50 23.88 -2.33 2.02
N ILE A 51 24.14 -1.05 2.28
CA ILE A 51 23.53 -0.28 3.34
C ILE A 51 22.45 0.60 2.73
N ILE A 52 21.20 0.43 3.19
CA ILE A 52 20.04 1.14 2.65
C ILE A 52 19.36 1.94 3.76
N ASN A 53 19.16 3.23 3.56
CA ASN A 53 18.42 4.08 4.47
C ASN A 53 16.92 4.07 4.15
N PHE A 54 16.15 3.26 4.87
CA PHE A 54 14.70 3.25 4.72
C PHE A 54 14.07 4.56 5.21
N TRP A 55 14.76 5.40 5.97
CA TRP A 55 14.25 6.69 6.44
C TRP A 55 14.56 7.84 5.46
N HIS A 56 15.00 7.50 4.25
CA HIS A 56 15.23 8.42 3.14
C HIS A 56 14.40 7.97 1.92
N TYR A 57 13.59 8.88 1.38
CA TYR A 57 12.56 8.56 0.40
C TYR A 57 13.10 7.91 -0.89
N PRO A 58 14.09 8.50 -1.59
CA PRO A 58 14.62 7.89 -2.80
C PRO A 58 15.22 6.51 -2.58
N GLU A 59 15.87 6.27 -1.44
CA GLU A 59 16.46 4.97 -1.10
C GLU A 59 15.38 3.93 -0.81
N ARG A 60 14.35 4.26 -0.02
CA ARG A 60 13.21 3.35 0.18
C ARG A 60 12.52 3.04 -1.16
N LEU A 61 12.28 4.06 -1.99
CA LEU A 61 11.67 3.90 -3.31
C LEU A 61 12.53 3.02 -4.24
N GLY A 62 13.85 3.17 -4.19
CA GLY A 62 14.77 2.35 -4.96
C GLY A 62 14.68 0.85 -4.63
N THR A 63 14.36 0.49 -3.38
CA THR A 63 14.14 -0.93 -3.02
C THR A 63 12.94 -1.53 -3.75
N TYR A 64 11.85 -0.77 -3.93
CA TYR A 64 10.70 -1.19 -4.72
C TYR A 64 11.05 -1.31 -6.21
N LYS A 65 11.83 -0.37 -6.75
CA LYS A 65 12.30 -0.40 -8.14
C LYS A 65 13.13 -1.65 -8.43
N ILE A 66 14.06 -1.98 -7.54
CA ILE A 66 14.85 -3.22 -7.64
C ILE A 66 13.95 -4.44 -7.54
N LEU A 67 13.03 -4.47 -6.57
CA LEU A 67 12.09 -5.58 -6.39
C LEU A 67 11.26 -5.83 -7.66
N LEU A 68 10.69 -4.78 -8.25
CA LEU A 68 9.92 -4.86 -9.49
C LEU A 68 10.76 -5.32 -10.67
N ASN A 69 12.00 -4.82 -10.81
CA ASN A 69 12.92 -5.24 -11.86
C ASN A 69 13.30 -6.73 -11.73
N LYS A 70 13.62 -7.17 -10.50
CA LYS A 70 14.03 -8.57 -10.23
C LYS A 70 12.87 -9.55 -10.36
N THR A 71 11.63 -9.10 -10.13
CA THR A 71 10.43 -9.92 -10.28
C THR A 71 9.84 -9.89 -11.69
N ALA A 72 10.25 -8.95 -12.56
CA ALA A 72 9.65 -8.73 -13.89
C ALA A 72 9.58 -9.99 -14.75
N LYS A 73 10.64 -10.81 -14.75
CA LYS A 73 10.69 -12.06 -15.52
C LYS A 73 9.59 -13.06 -15.14
N TYR A 74 9.12 -13.04 -13.89
CA TYR A 74 8.04 -13.92 -13.43
C TYR A 74 6.64 -13.41 -13.81
N PHE A 75 6.51 -12.09 -14.00
CA PHE A 75 5.28 -11.43 -14.40
C PHE A 75 5.16 -11.21 -15.92
N ALA A 76 6.23 -11.47 -16.68
CA ALA A 76 6.24 -11.37 -18.14
C ALA A 76 5.16 -12.21 -18.83
N LYS A 77 4.69 -13.29 -18.18
CA LYS A 77 3.56 -14.13 -18.64
C LYS A 77 2.20 -13.42 -18.61
N PHE A 78 2.09 -12.30 -17.88
CA PHE A 78 0.86 -11.50 -17.76
C PHE A 78 0.93 -10.19 -18.55
N SER A 79 2.11 -9.58 -18.68
CA SER A 79 2.36 -8.45 -19.57
C SER A 79 3.87 -8.27 -19.82
N PRO A 80 4.29 -7.92 -21.05
CA PRO A 80 5.71 -7.76 -21.40
C PRO A 80 6.37 -6.54 -20.72
N GLU A 81 5.61 -5.50 -20.36
CA GLU A 81 6.15 -4.23 -19.84
C GLU A 81 6.14 -4.13 -18.30
N ASN A 82 6.01 -5.27 -17.61
CA ASN A 82 5.98 -5.38 -16.14
C ASN A 82 4.82 -4.60 -15.47
N GLU A 83 3.90 -3.99 -16.23
CA GLU A 83 2.79 -3.19 -15.68
C GLU A 83 1.79 -4.02 -14.87
N GLN A 84 1.66 -5.32 -15.20
CA GLN A 84 0.82 -6.29 -14.51
C GLN A 84 1.50 -6.87 -13.25
N ASN A 85 2.68 -6.38 -12.88
CA ASN A 85 3.31 -6.81 -11.63
C ASN A 85 2.52 -6.29 -10.43
N ILE A 86 1.95 -7.21 -9.67
CA ILE A 86 1.08 -6.89 -8.54
C ILE A 86 1.83 -6.26 -7.35
N LEU A 87 3.16 -6.18 -7.42
CA LEU A 87 3.96 -5.44 -6.43
C LEU A 87 3.94 -3.93 -6.65
N TRP A 88 3.40 -3.43 -7.77
CA TRP A 88 3.28 -1.98 -8.05
C TRP A 88 2.45 -1.22 -7.01
N GLY A 89 1.52 -1.90 -6.33
CA GLY A 89 0.76 -1.32 -5.22
C GLY A 89 1.62 -0.67 -4.15
N LEU A 90 2.80 -1.26 -3.87
CA LEU A 90 3.70 -0.80 -2.81
C LEU A 90 4.34 0.57 -3.13
N PRO A 91 5.11 0.74 -4.23
CA PRO A 91 5.73 2.01 -4.57
C PRO A 91 4.73 3.10 -4.96
N VAL A 92 3.64 2.74 -5.64
CA VAL A 92 2.62 3.72 -6.05
C VAL A 92 1.99 4.37 -4.80
N HIS A 93 1.56 3.55 -3.83
CA HIS A 93 1.02 4.09 -2.58
C HIS A 93 2.08 4.87 -1.77
N HIS A 94 3.35 4.43 -1.78
CA HIS A 94 4.44 5.18 -1.15
C HIS A 94 4.64 6.57 -1.79
N GLY A 95 4.49 6.67 -3.11
CA GLY A 95 4.50 7.94 -3.85
C GLY A 95 3.40 8.89 -3.42
N TRP A 96 2.16 8.40 -3.26
CA TRP A 96 1.06 9.20 -2.70
C TRP A 96 1.35 9.66 -1.27
N GLN A 97 1.89 8.80 -0.41
CA GLN A 97 2.26 9.18 0.96
C GLN A 97 3.31 10.31 0.97
N TYR A 98 4.29 10.25 0.09
CA TYR A 98 5.31 11.29 -0.06
C TYR A 98 4.71 12.61 -0.56
N HIS A 99 4.01 12.59 -1.68
CA HIS A 99 3.49 13.80 -2.31
C HIS A 99 2.47 14.54 -1.43
N THR A 100 1.73 13.81 -0.59
CA THR A 100 0.71 14.39 0.31
C THR A 100 1.25 14.81 1.68
N GLY A 101 2.57 14.69 1.90
CA GLY A 101 3.24 15.08 3.16
C GLY A 101 3.05 14.09 4.31
N ARG A 102 2.48 12.91 4.05
CA ARG A 102 2.18 11.91 5.08
C ARG A 102 3.42 11.21 5.63
N LEU A 103 4.56 11.27 4.92
CA LEU A 103 5.84 10.75 5.41
C LEU A 103 6.61 11.72 6.31
N ALA A 104 6.20 12.99 6.37
CA ALA A 104 6.86 14.03 7.16
C ALA A 104 6.58 13.88 8.67
N ASP A 105 7.33 14.61 9.50
CA ASP A 105 7.10 14.64 10.95
C ASP A 105 5.76 15.33 11.30
N PRO A 106 4.77 14.60 11.85
CA PRO A 106 3.48 15.20 12.20
C PRO A 106 3.55 16.02 13.50
N THR A 107 4.61 15.88 14.30
CA THR A 107 4.71 16.49 15.64
C THR A 107 5.19 17.94 15.61
N GLN A 108 5.73 18.39 14.48
CA GLN A 108 6.39 19.69 14.32
C GLN A 108 7.63 19.91 15.21
N HIS A 109 8.17 18.86 15.83
CA HIS A 109 9.41 18.95 16.60
C HIS A 109 10.65 18.93 15.71
N THR A 110 10.54 18.38 14.49
CA THR A 110 11.60 18.35 13.48
C THR A 110 11.07 18.86 12.15
N ASP A 111 11.98 19.22 11.26
CA ASP A 111 11.71 19.64 9.89
C ASP A 111 11.80 18.48 8.87
N CYS A 112 11.90 17.23 9.34
CA CYS A 112 11.96 16.03 8.52
C CYS A 112 10.72 15.90 7.61
N GLY A 113 10.95 15.82 6.30
CA GLY A 113 9.92 15.72 5.26
C GLY A 113 9.20 17.04 4.98
N HIS A 114 9.50 18.11 5.71
CA HIS A 114 8.90 19.43 5.50
C HIS A 114 9.68 20.27 4.49
N LYS A 115 8.98 21.23 3.87
CA LYS A 115 9.59 22.07 2.82
C LYS A 115 10.78 22.91 3.30
N SER A 116 10.80 23.25 4.59
CA SER A 116 11.82 24.06 5.27
C SER A 116 13.05 23.27 5.73
N GLY A 117 12.98 21.93 5.72
CA GLY A 117 14.06 21.04 6.14
C GLY A 117 14.45 20.05 5.06
N ASP A 118 14.85 18.85 5.49
CA ASP A 118 15.13 17.74 4.58
C ASP A 118 13.81 17.14 4.06
N ARG A 119 13.41 17.55 2.85
CA ARG A 119 12.22 17.05 2.16
C ARG A 119 12.26 15.56 1.83
N LEU A 120 13.43 14.93 1.82
CA LEU A 120 13.59 13.51 1.49
C LEU A 120 13.59 12.63 2.75
N CYS A 121 13.70 13.24 3.93
CA CYS A 121 13.59 12.55 5.21
C CYS A 121 12.18 11.97 5.41
N ILE A 122 12.13 10.73 5.90
CA ILE A 122 10.91 10.05 6.34
C ILE A 122 10.92 9.98 7.86
N SER A 123 9.88 10.52 8.50
CA SER A 123 9.81 10.60 9.96
C SER A 123 9.34 9.29 10.59
N VAL A 124 10.05 8.85 11.64
CA VAL A 124 9.65 7.72 12.51
C VAL A 124 8.51 8.09 13.47
N ASP A 125 8.05 9.34 13.49
CA ASP A 125 6.78 9.71 14.15
C ASP A 125 5.58 9.64 13.22
N SER A 126 5.79 9.45 11.91
CA SER A 126 4.68 9.31 10.98
C SER A 126 4.08 7.92 11.05
N TRP A 127 2.77 7.86 11.33
CA TRP A 127 2.01 6.61 11.30
C TRP A 127 2.07 5.96 9.91
N TRP A 128 1.98 6.76 8.86
CA TRP A 128 2.08 6.29 7.47
C TRP A 128 3.45 5.72 7.15
N ALA A 129 4.52 6.39 7.58
CA ALA A 129 5.89 5.96 7.37
C ALA A 129 6.19 4.63 8.07
N ASP A 130 5.73 4.50 9.33
CA ASP A 130 5.92 3.33 10.16
C ASP A 130 5.18 2.10 9.58
N LEU A 131 3.92 2.25 9.15
CA LEU A 131 3.19 1.17 8.48
C LEU A 131 3.79 0.80 7.13
N ASN A 132 4.17 1.81 6.34
CA ASN A 132 4.81 1.59 5.06
C ASN A 132 6.15 0.87 5.20
N TYR A 133 6.90 1.09 6.30
CA TYR A 133 8.15 0.37 6.56
C TYR A 133 7.94 -1.15 6.51
N TYR A 134 6.84 -1.66 7.08
CA TYR A 134 6.54 -3.10 7.07
C TYR A 134 6.16 -3.59 5.67
N LEU A 135 5.52 -2.73 4.89
CA LEU A 135 5.17 -2.98 3.49
C LEU A 135 6.31 -2.68 2.51
N SER A 136 7.47 -2.22 2.99
CA SER A 136 8.70 -2.05 2.20
C SER A 136 9.75 -3.08 2.59
N ALA A 137 10.10 -3.13 3.88
CA ALA A 137 11.21 -3.91 4.42
C ALA A 137 10.95 -5.42 4.33
N LEU A 138 9.78 -5.88 4.78
CA LEU A 138 9.44 -7.31 4.79
C LEU A 138 9.35 -7.91 3.38
N PRO A 139 8.61 -7.33 2.41
CA PRO A 139 8.60 -7.88 1.06
C PRO A 139 9.98 -7.86 0.41
N PHE A 140 10.78 -6.82 0.64
CA PHE A 140 12.12 -6.76 0.07
C PHE A 140 13.05 -7.83 0.65
N LEU A 141 13.11 -7.96 1.97
CA LEU A 141 13.99 -8.93 2.64
C LEU A 141 13.52 -10.37 2.41
N ALA A 142 12.23 -10.63 2.29
CA ALA A 142 11.73 -11.94 1.87
C ALA A 142 12.08 -12.26 0.40
N ALA A 143 12.15 -11.25 -0.48
CA ALA A 143 12.64 -11.46 -1.85
C ALA A 143 14.14 -11.78 -1.88
N VAL A 144 14.92 -11.19 -0.97
CA VAL A 144 16.33 -11.56 -0.76
C VAL A 144 16.43 -13.01 -0.28
N ASP A 145 15.71 -13.35 0.79
CA ASP A 145 15.70 -14.68 1.42
C ASP A 145 15.24 -15.79 0.46
N SER A 146 14.28 -15.50 -0.41
CA SER A 146 13.80 -16.42 -1.44
C SER A 146 14.73 -16.57 -2.65
N GLY A 147 15.83 -15.83 -2.69
CA GLY A 147 16.84 -15.84 -3.76
C GLY A 147 16.47 -15.05 -5.02
N ILE A 148 15.31 -14.38 -5.06
CA ILE A 148 14.86 -13.59 -6.22
C ILE A 148 15.83 -12.45 -6.53
N MET A 149 16.41 -11.85 -5.50
CA MET A 149 17.30 -10.69 -5.65
C MET A 149 18.67 -11.05 -6.23
N GLY A 150 19.08 -12.32 -6.12
CA GLY A 150 20.39 -12.79 -6.60
C GLY A 150 21.58 -12.32 -5.74
N ILE A 151 21.34 -12.04 -4.46
CA ILE A 151 22.37 -11.69 -3.46
C ILE A 151 22.20 -12.58 -2.22
N SER A 152 23.26 -12.71 -1.41
CA SER A 152 23.17 -13.40 -0.12
C SER A 152 22.30 -12.62 0.87
N SER A 153 21.57 -13.34 1.74
CA SER A 153 20.77 -12.78 2.83
C SER A 153 21.58 -11.91 3.80
N ASP A 154 22.88 -12.14 3.91
CA ASP A 154 23.79 -11.37 4.76
C ASP A 154 24.32 -10.09 4.11
N ASN A 155 24.11 -9.91 2.79
CA ASN A 155 24.69 -8.82 2.01
C ASN A 155 23.85 -7.55 2.01
N VAL A 156 22.75 -7.48 2.77
CA VAL A 156 21.93 -6.26 2.88
C VAL A 156 21.58 -5.97 4.33
N THR A 157 21.70 -4.69 4.72
CA THR A 157 21.29 -4.20 6.03
C THR A 157 20.64 -2.84 5.87
N PHE A 158 19.56 -2.60 6.63
CA PHE A 158 18.90 -1.31 6.67
C PHE A 158 19.41 -0.46 7.84
N LEU A 159 19.50 0.85 7.64
CA LEU A 159 19.83 1.76 8.72
C LEU A 159 18.66 1.88 9.71
N PRO A 160 18.95 1.88 11.03
CA PRO A 160 17.92 2.08 12.03
C PRO A 160 17.42 3.54 12.04
N PRO A 161 16.17 3.78 12.46
CA PRO A 161 15.70 5.13 12.74
C PRO A 161 16.45 5.74 13.93
N SER A 162 16.32 7.06 14.09
CA SER A 162 16.90 7.80 15.23
C SER A 162 16.30 7.40 16.58
N LYS A 163 15.08 6.84 16.62
CA LYS A 163 14.39 6.36 17.82
C LYS A 163 13.49 5.17 17.51
N ASP A 164 12.96 4.53 18.55
CA ASP A 164 12.03 3.39 18.43
C ASP A 164 12.61 2.19 17.68
N GLN A 165 13.94 2.05 17.68
CA GLN A 165 14.68 1.07 16.89
C GLN A 165 14.27 -0.38 17.15
N MET A 166 13.86 -0.70 18.38
CA MET A 166 13.43 -2.05 18.74
C MET A 166 12.10 -2.46 18.10
N ASN A 167 11.36 -1.52 17.53
CA ASN A 167 10.11 -1.79 16.83
C ASN A 167 10.34 -2.24 15.38
N PHE A 168 11.56 -2.17 14.85
CA PHE A 168 11.84 -2.50 13.45
C PHE A 168 12.87 -3.63 13.33
N CYS A 169 12.91 -4.26 12.16
CA CYS A 169 13.92 -5.23 11.77
C CYS A 169 14.71 -4.72 10.56
N TYR A 170 15.97 -5.14 10.41
CA TYR A 170 16.92 -4.47 9.52
C TYR A 170 17.62 -5.39 8.52
N ASN A 171 17.45 -6.70 8.66
CA ASN A 171 18.03 -7.72 7.79
C ASN A 171 17.16 -8.98 7.86
N VAL A 172 17.44 -9.95 6.99
CA VAL A 172 16.65 -11.18 6.86
C VAL A 172 16.50 -11.90 8.20
N SER A 173 17.60 -12.11 8.93
CA SER A 173 17.60 -12.82 10.22
C SER A 173 16.73 -12.11 11.27
N SER A 174 16.96 -10.81 11.50
CA SER A 174 16.20 -10.03 12.48
C SER A 174 14.70 -9.96 12.14
N CYS A 175 14.34 -9.90 10.86
CA CYS A 175 12.93 -9.88 10.44
C CYS A 175 12.25 -11.24 10.63
N HIS A 176 12.94 -12.35 10.38
CA HIS A 176 12.43 -13.69 10.70
C HIS A 176 12.19 -13.86 12.20
N SER A 177 13.13 -13.41 13.04
CA SER A 177 12.99 -13.51 14.49
C SER A 177 11.88 -12.61 15.04
N SER A 178 11.77 -11.38 14.54
CA SER A 178 10.83 -10.38 15.09
C SER A 178 9.42 -10.54 14.54
N PHE A 179 9.29 -10.89 13.25
CA PHE A 179 8.02 -10.92 12.53
C PHE A 179 7.83 -12.22 11.71
N PRO A 180 7.95 -13.41 12.34
CA PRO A 180 8.03 -14.70 11.64
C PRO A 180 6.83 -14.96 10.73
N GLU A 181 5.61 -14.67 11.19
CA GLU A 181 4.38 -14.91 10.42
C GLU A 181 4.27 -14.03 9.17
N ALA A 182 4.76 -12.79 9.23
CA ALA A 182 4.74 -11.90 8.07
C ALA A 182 5.83 -12.30 7.06
N MET A 183 7.04 -12.61 7.53
CA MET A 183 8.12 -13.13 6.69
C MET A 183 7.74 -14.44 6.00
N LYS A 184 7.15 -15.39 6.74
CA LYS A 184 6.68 -16.67 6.20
C LYS A 184 5.73 -16.47 5.02
N LYS A 185 4.72 -15.60 5.15
CA LYS A 185 3.75 -15.36 4.08
C LYS A 185 4.35 -14.65 2.88
N TRP A 186 5.30 -13.73 3.09
CA TRP A 186 6.04 -13.16 1.96
C TRP A 186 6.92 -14.20 1.25
N ASN A 187 7.55 -15.11 2.01
CA ASN A 187 8.29 -16.22 1.44
C ASN A 187 7.40 -17.19 0.65
N GLU A 188 6.21 -17.52 1.18
CA GLU A 188 5.19 -18.29 0.46
C GLU A 188 4.80 -17.58 -0.84
N PHE A 189 4.48 -16.28 -0.78
CA PHE A 189 4.20 -15.48 -1.99
C PHE A 189 5.31 -15.61 -3.03
N TYR A 190 6.58 -15.45 -2.66
CA TYR A 190 7.69 -15.55 -3.61
C TYR A 190 7.97 -16.97 -4.11
N GLN A 191 7.62 -18.01 -3.35
CA GLN A 191 7.63 -19.39 -3.86
C GLN A 191 6.62 -19.55 -5.00
N HIS A 192 5.40 -19.01 -4.85
CA HIS A 192 4.38 -19.04 -5.90
C HIS A 192 4.74 -18.14 -7.08
N VAL A 193 5.36 -16.97 -6.86
CA VAL A 193 5.89 -16.12 -7.96
C VAL A 193 6.90 -16.88 -8.82
N LYS A 194 7.78 -17.69 -8.20
CA LYS A 194 8.74 -18.51 -8.95
C LYS A 194 8.09 -19.67 -9.70
N SER A 195 6.86 -20.05 -9.36
CA SER A 195 6.15 -21.12 -10.03
C SER A 195 5.54 -20.66 -11.36
N HIS A 196 5.81 -21.43 -12.42
CA HIS A 196 5.22 -21.16 -13.74
C HIS A 196 3.70 -21.43 -13.75
N SER A 197 3.22 -22.36 -12.92
CA SER A 197 1.81 -22.76 -12.87
C SER A 197 0.90 -21.78 -12.13
N SER A 198 1.45 -20.89 -11.31
CA SER A 198 0.62 -20.01 -10.48
C SER A 198 -0.15 -19.01 -11.32
N SER A 199 -1.46 -18.95 -11.09
CA SER A 199 -2.36 -18.03 -11.78
C SER A 199 -2.26 -16.61 -11.21
N PHE A 200 -2.77 -15.62 -11.95
CA PHE A 200 -2.79 -14.23 -11.46
C PHE A 200 -3.61 -14.07 -10.17
N ASP A 201 -4.79 -14.71 -10.09
CA ASP A 201 -5.67 -14.67 -8.91
C ASP A 201 -5.00 -15.34 -7.71
N GLU A 202 -4.34 -16.48 -7.90
CA GLU A 202 -3.58 -17.17 -6.84
C GLU A 202 -2.45 -16.30 -6.30
N LEU A 203 -1.67 -15.64 -7.17
CA LEU A 203 -0.61 -14.72 -6.73
C LEU A 203 -1.16 -13.54 -5.92
N LEU A 204 -2.35 -13.04 -6.27
CA LEU A 204 -3.03 -11.99 -5.49
C LEU A 204 -3.45 -12.49 -4.10
N GLU A 205 -3.94 -13.73 -3.98
CA GLU A 205 -4.27 -14.31 -2.67
C GLU A 205 -3.06 -14.33 -1.73
N TYR A 206 -1.92 -14.82 -2.22
CA TYR A 206 -0.68 -14.85 -1.43
C TYR A 206 -0.15 -13.44 -1.13
N LEU A 207 -0.20 -12.52 -2.09
CA LEU A 207 0.18 -11.13 -1.89
C LEU A 207 -0.65 -10.50 -0.75
N TRP A 208 -1.98 -10.60 -0.84
CA TRP A 208 -2.88 -10.01 0.14
C TRP A 208 -2.75 -10.66 1.51
N ALA A 209 -2.52 -11.97 1.57
CA ALA A 209 -2.24 -12.67 2.82
C ALA A 209 -0.99 -12.11 3.51
N ALA A 210 0.11 -11.90 2.77
CA ALA A 210 1.35 -11.34 3.28
C ALA A 210 1.22 -9.85 3.66
N HIS A 211 0.54 -9.07 2.82
CA HIS A 211 0.26 -7.65 3.03
C HIS A 211 -0.54 -7.41 4.32
N VAL A 212 -1.67 -8.09 4.49
CA VAL A 212 -2.51 -7.97 5.71
C VAL A 212 -1.76 -8.46 6.95
N SER A 213 -0.93 -9.50 6.84
CA SER A 213 -0.09 -9.97 7.95
C SER A 213 0.89 -8.89 8.43
N SER A 214 1.53 -8.21 7.48
CA SER A 214 2.48 -7.12 7.75
C SER A 214 1.78 -5.94 8.43
N LEU A 215 0.63 -5.52 7.90
CA LEU A 215 -0.16 -4.43 8.47
C LEU A 215 -0.73 -4.75 9.86
N LYS A 216 -1.14 -6.00 10.11
CA LYS A 216 -1.64 -6.42 11.42
C LYS A 216 -0.59 -6.20 12.52
N VAL A 217 0.68 -6.48 12.22
CA VAL A 217 1.80 -6.24 13.14
C VAL A 217 2.04 -4.75 13.32
N ALA A 218 2.24 -4.03 12.21
CA ALA A 218 2.55 -2.59 12.25
C ALA A 218 1.46 -1.78 12.99
N ARG A 219 0.18 -2.03 12.69
CA ARG A 219 -0.94 -1.34 13.34
C ARG A 219 -0.97 -1.54 14.85
N LYS A 220 -0.59 -2.72 15.34
CA LYS A 220 -0.54 -3.01 16.78
C LYS A 220 0.58 -2.20 17.46
N ILE A 221 1.73 -2.06 16.81
CA ILE A 221 2.90 -1.38 17.37
C ILE A 221 2.72 0.14 17.35
N PHE A 222 2.24 0.70 16.24
CA PHE A 222 2.23 2.15 16.00
C PHE A 222 0.86 2.82 16.19
N GLN A 223 -0.10 2.15 16.83
CA GLN A 223 -1.42 2.74 17.10
C GLN A 223 -1.33 4.08 17.86
N ASN A 224 -0.31 4.24 18.70
CA ASN A 224 -0.07 5.45 19.46
C ASN A 224 0.33 6.67 18.60
N ARG A 225 0.84 6.48 17.37
CA ARG A 225 1.22 7.58 16.45
C ARG A 225 0.03 8.42 16.01
N LEU A 226 -1.17 7.82 15.97
CA LEU A 226 -2.42 8.51 15.64
C LEU A 226 -2.68 9.75 16.52
N LYS A 227 -2.07 9.83 17.71
CA LYS A 227 -2.20 10.99 18.62
C LYS A 227 -1.52 12.26 18.10
N TYR A 228 -0.60 12.13 17.14
CA TYR A 228 0.14 13.27 16.56
C TYR A 228 -0.65 13.97 15.45
N TYR A 229 -1.78 13.41 15.04
CA TYR A 229 -2.58 13.91 13.92
C TYR A 229 -3.84 14.61 14.41
N SER A 230 -4.40 15.45 13.53
CA SER A 230 -5.77 15.96 13.72
C SER A 230 -6.74 14.79 13.85
N LYS A 231 -7.87 15.00 14.53
CA LYS A 231 -8.90 13.96 14.64
C LYS A 231 -9.35 13.46 13.26
N GLN A 232 -9.46 14.36 12.29
CA GLN A 232 -9.87 14.06 10.92
C GLN A 232 -8.88 13.15 10.21
N GLU A 233 -7.58 13.46 10.28
CA GLU A 233 -6.55 12.61 9.66
C GLU A 233 -6.43 11.27 10.38
N ALA A 234 -6.45 11.26 11.71
CA ALA A 234 -6.42 10.01 12.48
C ALA A 234 -7.64 9.11 12.20
N ASP A 235 -8.82 9.69 12.00
CA ASP A 235 -10.03 8.95 11.59
C ASP A 235 -9.93 8.43 10.15
N PHE A 236 -9.31 9.19 9.25
CA PHE A 236 -8.99 8.74 7.90
C PHE A 236 -7.97 7.60 7.90
N GLU A 237 -6.87 7.69 8.65
CA GLU A 237 -5.87 6.63 8.81
C GLU A 237 -6.50 5.31 9.27
N ARG A 238 -7.39 5.37 10.26
CA ARG A 238 -8.14 4.19 10.74
C ARG A 238 -9.09 3.65 9.67
N SER A 239 -9.78 4.53 8.95
CA SER A 239 -10.72 4.15 7.88
C SER A 239 -9.99 3.53 6.70
N TRP A 240 -8.84 4.08 6.34
CA TRP A 240 -7.94 3.58 5.30
C TRP A 240 -7.39 2.20 5.66
N ALA A 241 -6.78 2.04 6.84
CA ALA A 241 -6.27 0.75 7.29
C ALA A 241 -7.34 -0.34 7.29
N LEU A 242 -8.56 0.01 7.67
CA LEU A 242 -9.70 -0.90 7.62
C LEU A 242 -10.10 -1.21 6.18
N PHE A 243 -10.18 -0.20 5.31
CA PHE A 243 -10.55 -0.41 3.91
C PHE A 243 -9.57 -1.35 3.20
N VAL A 244 -8.28 -1.28 3.50
CA VAL A 244 -7.28 -2.24 3.02
C VAL A 244 -7.63 -3.68 3.44
N ASP A 245 -8.18 -3.90 4.64
CA ASP A 245 -8.67 -5.23 5.06
C ASP A 245 -9.88 -5.72 4.23
N TYR A 246 -10.65 -4.80 3.63
CA TYR A 246 -11.76 -5.12 2.72
C TYR A 246 -11.32 -5.31 1.25
N LEU A 247 -10.14 -4.82 0.87
CA LEU A 247 -9.54 -5.06 -0.45
C LEU A 247 -8.88 -6.44 -0.59
N ALA A 248 -8.47 -7.04 0.53
CA ALA A 248 -7.82 -8.35 0.52
C ALA A 248 -8.75 -9.50 0.07
N PRO A 249 -9.97 -9.68 0.63
CA PRO A 249 -10.85 -10.77 0.22
C PRO A 249 -11.24 -10.80 -1.28
N PRO A 250 -11.51 -9.67 -1.96
CA PRO A 250 -11.77 -9.68 -3.39
C PRO A 250 -10.51 -9.88 -4.25
N ASN A 251 -9.32 -10.04 -3.67
CA ASN A 251 -8.04 -10.09 -4.38
C ASN A 251 -7.85 -8.86 -5.27
N PHE A 252 -8.02 -7.64 -4.71
CA PHE A 252 -7.92 -6.42 -5.51
C PHE A 252 -6.57 -6.34 -6.26
N PRO A 253 -6.54 -6.20 -7.61
CA PRO A 253 -5.28 -6.18 -8.35
C PRO A 253 -4.46 -4.91 -8.10
N THR A 254 -3.27 -5.06 -7.54
CA THR A 254 -2.37 -3.93 -7.23
C THR A 254 -1.35 -3.68 -8.35
N THR A 255 -1.83 -3.63 -9.60
CA THR A 255 -1.02 -3.35 -10.79
C THR A 255 -0.75 -1.85 -10.94
N LEU A 256 0.18 -1.47 -11.83
CA LEU A 256 0.62 -0.08 -11.98
C LEU A 256 -0.55 0.87 -12.26
N ILE A 257 -1.24 0.64 -13.38
CA ILE A 257 -2.34 1.51 -13.83
C ILE A 257 -3.49 1.48 -12.82
N ARG A 258 -3.89 0.31 -12.33
CA ARG A 258 -5.04 0.20 -11.42
C ARG A 258 -4.78 0.93 -10.10
N THR A 259 -3.59 0.76 -9.53
CA THR A 259 -3.24 1.45 -8.28
C THR A 259 -3.13 2.95 -8.52
N TYR A 260 -2.56 3.37 -9.65
CA TYR A 260 -2.44 4.77 -10.02
C TYR A 260 -3.80 5.46 -10.16
N GLU A 261 -4.75 4.85 -10.87
CA GLU A 261 -6.11 5.41 -11.01
C GLU A 261 -6.83 5.45 -9.65
N PHE A 262 -6.69 4.40 -8.84
CA PHE A 262 -7.31 4.36 -7.52
C PHE A 262 -6.78 5.47 -6.58
N GLN A 263 -5.49 5.76 -6.59
CA GLN A 263 -4.90 6.73 -5.65
C GLN A 263 -5.21 8.20 -5.97
N LYS A 264 -5.56 8.54 -7.22
CA LYS A 264 -5.93 9.92 -7.60
C LYS A 264 -7.14 10.45 -6.80
N GLU A 265 -7.98 9.51 -6.37
CA GLU A 265 -9.22 9.78 -5.66
C GLU A 265 -9.04 9.80 -4.14
N LEU A 266 -7.82 9.63 -3.67
CA LEU A 266 -7.48 9.78 -2.26
C LEU A 266 -7.23 11.26 -1.91
N PRO A 267 -7.37 11.63 -0.62
CA PRO A 267 -7.04 12.97 -0.14
C PRO A 267 -5.64 13.43 -0.58
N THR A 268 -5.58 14.56 -1.30
CA THR A 268 -4.35 15.14 -1.87
C THR A 268 -3.49 15.90 -0.86
N ARG A 269 -3.99 16.05 0.37
CA ARG A 269 -3.28 16.57 1.54
C ARG A 269 -3.74 15.85 2.80
N MET A 270 -3.01 16.03 3.89
CA MET A 270 -3.49 15.64 5.22
C MET A 270 -4.78 16.40 5.57
N LEU A 271 -5.71 15.68 6.20
CA LEU A 271 -6.94 16.27 6.70
C LEU A 271 -6.68 17.10 7.95
N VAL A 272 -7.34 18.24 8.05
CA VAL A 272 -7.18 19.20 9.13
C VAL A 272 -8.50 19.40 9.88
N SER A 273 -8.41 20.10 11.01
CA SER A 273 -9.60 20.50 11.76
C SER A 273 -10.52 21.34 10.89
N GLY A 274 -11.77 20.91 10.74
CA GLY A 274 -12.77 21.57 9.90
C GLY A 274 -13.12 20.79 8.64
N ASP A 275 -12.24 19.92 8.15
CA ASP A 275 -12.53 19.06 7.02
C ASP A 275 -13.69 18.10 7.33
N ARG A 276 -14.70 18.10 6.46
CA ARG A 276 -15.91 17.27 6.57
C ARG A 276 -16.36 16.81 5.19
N ALA A 277 -15.99 15.58 4.83
CA ALA A 277 -16.56 14.95 3.64
C ALA A 277 -18.09 14.85 3.74
N PRO A 278 -18.86 15.06 2.65
CA PRO A 278 -18.38 15.27 1.27
C PRO A 278 -18.21 16.76 0.87
N PHE A 279 -17.95 17.67 1.81
CA PHE A 279 -17.96 19.13 1.56
C PHE A 279 -16.60 19.80 1.78
N ILE A 280 -15.49 19.10 1.51
CA ILE A 280 -14.15 19.69 1.54
C ILE A 280 -13.94 20.46 0.24
N SER A 281 -13.80 21.78 0.33
CA SER A 281 -13.89 22.70 -0.81
C SER A 281 -12.76 22.56 -1.83
N ASP A 282 -11.58 22.13 -1.39
CA ASP A 282 -10.40 21.96 -2.24
C ASP A 282 -10.22 20.52 -2.75
N PHE A 283 -11.18 19.64 -2.49
CA PHE A 283 -11.23 18.28 -3.03
C PHE A 283 -12.23 18.20 -4.18
N SER A 284 -11.97 17.32 -5.15
CA SER A 284 -12.94 16.99 -6.18
C SER A 284 -14.21 16.38 -5.57
N GLY A 285 -15.33 16.40 -6.30
CA GLY A 285 -16.55 15.73 -5.87
C GLY A 285 -16.34 14.23 -5.63
N PHE A 286 -15.48 13.60 -6.44
CA PHE A 286 -15.18 12.18 -6.31
C PHE A 286 -14.26 11.88 -5.12
N GLN A 287 -13.22 12.68 -4.89
CA GLN A 287 -12.38 12.59 -3.68
C GLN A 287 -13.20 12.73 -2.40
N ASN A 288 -14.13 13.69 -2.37
CA ASN A 288 -15.09 13.84 -1.26
C ASN A 288 -15.97 12.60 -1.06
N THR A 289 -16.44 12.01 -2.17
CA THR A 289 -17.28 10.80 -2.15
C THR A 289 -16.50 9.59 -1.64
N VAL A 290 -15.26 9.40 -2.09
CA VAL A 290 -14.37 8.32 -1.63
C VAL A 290 -14.11 8.46 -0.13
N LEU A 291 -13.72 9.65 0.35
CA LEU A 291 -13.48 9.88 1.77
C LEU A 291 -14.74 9.63 2.62
N PHE A 292 -15.92 10.04 2.13
CA PHE A 292 -17.19 9.76 2.78
C PHE A 292 -17.48 8.25 2.84
N ALA A 293 -17.28 7.52 1.73
CA ALA A 293 -17.50 6.08 1.66
C ALA A 293 -16.59 5.30 2.61
N LEU A 294 -15.31 5.68 2.72
CA LEU A 294 -14.36 5.09 3.67
C LEU A 294 -14.82 5.26 5.13
N ASN A 295 -15.29 6.47 5.48
CA ASN A 295 -15.82 6.74 6.81
C ASN A 295 -17.12 5.94 7.08
N LEU A 296 -18.00 5.84 6.09
CA LEU A 296 -19.22 5.03 6.20
C LEU A 296 -18.89 3.55 6.41
N LEU A 297 -17.96 2.99 5.65
CA LEU A 297 -17.47 1.62 5.83
C LEU A 297 -16.95 1.41 7.26
N HIS A 298 -16.15 2.35 7.77
CA HIS A 298 -15.66 2.30 9.14
C HIS A 298 -16.79 2.29 10.18
N LYS A 299 -17.80 3.15 10.01
CA LYS A 299 -18.98 3.18 10.89
C LYS A 299 -19.75 1.87 10.86
N VAL A 300 -20.00 1.31 9.67
CA VAL A 300 -20.67 0.01 9.50
C VAL A 300 -19.86 -1.10 10.18
N HIS A 301 -18.54 -1.12 9.97
CA HIS A 301 -17.67 -2.11 10.60
C HIS A 301 -17.74 -2.07 12.12
N LYS A 302 -17.67 -0.86 12.70
CA LYS A 302 -17.79 -0.67 14.15
C LYS A 302 -19.18 -1.04 14.67
N TYR A 303 -20.24 -0.59 14.00
CA TYR A 303 -21.62 -0.86 14.39
C TYR A 303 -21.95 -2.36 14.37
N THR A 304 -21.40 -3.08 13.40
CA THR A 304 -21.61 -4.53 13.25
C THR A 304 -20.66 -5.37 14.10
N GLY A 305 -19.80 -4.77 14.91
CA GLY A 305 -18.82 -5.51 15.72
C GLY A 305 -17.94 -6.44 14.88
N THR A 306 -17.48 -5.97 13.72
CA THR A 306 -16.70 -6.71 12.70
C THR A 306 -17.48 -7.72 11.84
N LEU A 307 -18.76 -8.01 12.14
CA LEU A 307 -19.56 -8.98 11.38
C LEU A 307 -19.64 -8.65 9.88
N SER A 308 -19.70 -7.36 9.53
CA SER A 308 -19.67 -6.94 8.13
C SER A 308 -18.42 -7.42 7.37
N LEU A 309 -17.23 -7.40 7.98
CA LEU A 309 -16.01 -7.92 7.36
C LEU A 309 -16.05 -9.45 7.27
N THR A 310 -16.62 -10.14 8.26
CA THR A 310 -16.78 -11.59 8.24
C THR A 310 -17.71 -12.05 7.11
N LEU A 311 -18.84 -11.35 6.95
CA LEU A 311 -19.77 -11.59 5.83
C LEU A 311 -19.12 -11.26 4.50
N TRP A 312 -18.39 -10.15 4.40
CA TRP A 312 -17.63 -9.77 3.21
C TRP A 312 -16.63 -10.86 2.80
N LYS A 313 -15.80 -11.34 3.74
CA LYS A 313 -14.87 -12.46 3.51
C LYS A 313 -15.57 -13.72 3.03
N THR A 314 -16.74 -14.02 3.59
CA THR A 314 -17.53 -15.19 3.21
C THR A 314 -18.07 -15.05 1.78
N LEU A 315 -18.61 -13.87 1.43
CA LEU A 315 -19.09 -13.57 0.09
C LEU A 315 -17.97 -13.66 -0.95
N MET A 316 -16.81 -13.08 -0.65
CA MET A 316 -15.65 -13.04 -1.55
C MET A 316 -14.96 -14.41 -1.75
N LYS A 317 -15.37 -15.47 -1.04
CA LYS A 317 -14.98 -16.84 -1.41
C LYS A 317 -15.52 -17.24 -2.79
N SER A 318 -16.62 -16.63 -3.24
CA SER A 318 -17.16 -16.82 -4.58
C SER A 318 -16.35 -16.02 -5.60
N THR A 319 -15.74 -16.72 -6.57
CA THR A 319 -15.01 -16.09 -7.68
C THR A 319 -15.91 -15.16 -8.50
N VAL A 320 -17.20 -15.49 -8.63
CA VAL A 320 -18.19 -14.63 -9.33
C VAL A 320 -18.39 -13.33 -8.55
N ALA A 321 -18.54 -13.40 -7.23
CA ALA A 321 -18.71 -12.21 -6.40
C ALA A 321 -17.47 -11.31 -6.42
N ARG A 322 -16.26 -11.90 -6.41
CA ARG A 322 -15.00 -11.12 -6.56
C ARG A 322 -14.97 -10.36 -7.87
N LYS A 323 -15.23 -11.05 -8.99
CA LYS A 323 -15.23 -10.43 -10.34
C LYS A 323 -16.24 -9.30 -10.43
N LEU A 324 -17.48 -9.53 -10.00
CA LEU A 324 -18.53 -8.50 -10.03
C LEU A 324 -18.14 -7.28 -9.18
N PHE A 325 -17.56 -7.48 -7.99
CA PHE A 325 -17.07 -6.37 -7.18
C PHE A 325 -16.00 -5.55 -7.90
N LEU A 326 -15.03 -6.22 -8.55
CA LEU A 326 -13.96 -5.53 -9.28
C LEU A 326 -14.51 -4.74 -10.47
N GLU A 327 -15.48 -5.30 -11.20
CA GLU A 327 -16.16 -4.62 -12.30
C GLU A 327 -16.93 -3.37 -11.82
N ILE A 328 -17.64 -3.47 -10.69
CA ILE A 328 -18.34 -2.32 -10.08
C ILE A 328 -17.33 -1.25 -9.66
N LEU A 329 -16.22 -1.65 -9.05
CA LEU A 329 -15.18 -0.71 -8.61
C LEU A 329 -14.53 0.00 -9.80
N GLU A 330 -14.23 -0.73 -10.88
CA GLU A 330 -13.73 -0.14 -12.13
C GLU A 330 -14.73 0.83 -12.74
N PHE A 331 -16.01 0.47 -12.78
CA PHE A 331 -17.07 1.36 -13.26
C PHE A 331 -17.14 2.66 -12.44
N ILE A 332 -17.05 2.57 -11.11
CA ILE A 332 -17.02 3.74 -10.23
C ILE A 332 -15.78 4.60 -10.52
N LEU A 333 -14.60 4.02 -10.67
CA LEU A 333 -13.38 4.79 -10.95
C LEU A 333 -13.43 5.51 -12.31
N HIS A 334 -14.05 4.90 -13.33
CA HIS A 334 -14.11 5.50 -14.68
C HIS A 334 -15.28 6.46 -14.87
N SER A 335 -16.39 6.29 -14.16
CA SER A 335 -17.58 7.14 -14.34
C SER A 335 -17.47 8.51 -13.67
N PHE A 336 -16.52 8.65 -12.74
CA PHE A 336 -16.32 9.86 -11.95
C PHE A 336 -14.96 10.55 -12.19
N ASN A 337 -14.15 10.02 -13.11
CA ASN A 337 -12.96 10.66 -13.70
C ASN A 337 -13.31 11.37 -15.01
#